data_AF-A0A9X2IIJ3-F1
#
_entry.id   AF-A0A9X2IIJ3-F1
#
_cell.length_a   1.000
_cell.length_b   1.000
_cell.length_c   1.000
_cell.angle_alpha   90.00
_cell.angle_beta   90.00
_cell.angle_gamma   90.00
#
_symmetry.space_group_name_H-M   'P 1'
#
loop_
_entity.id
_entity.type
_entity.pdbx_description
1 polymer ?
#
loop_
_entity_poly.entity_id
_entity_poly.type
_entity_poly.pdbx_seq_one_letter_code
_entity_poly.pdbx_strand_id
1 'polypeptide(L)'
;MPPKPKRNRIEKLQHSWTKASAQQRYEFLQWLATSPDGHDGHGIAPTDMVARIPIASGRYLLPSAVLRIRAVMTARSLSAEEVMAELGFEEDRKALSHALSEGASLRLAVVAALENWLLAHTEPERIAP
;
A
#
# COMPACT_ATOMS: atom_id res chain seq x y z
N MET A 1 42.62 3.14 -16.22
CA MET A 1 41.29 2.85 -15.64
C MET A 1 40.25 3.65 -16.41
N PRO A 2 39.22 3.03 -16.99
CA PRO A 2 38.17 3.79 -17.67
C PRO A 2 37.41 4.66 -16.65
N PRO A 3 36.96 5.87 -17.02
CA PRO A 3 36.19 6.73 -16.14
C PRO A 3 34.84 6.05 -15.82
N LYS A 4 34.43 6.13 -14.55
CA LYS A 4 33.14 5.58 -14.12
C LYS A 4 32.01 6.22 -14.95
N PRO A 5 31.03 5.44 -15.44
CA PRO A 5 29.92 5.98 -16.21
C PRO A 5 29.18 7.06 -15.41
N LYS A 6 28.86 8.17 -16.07
CA LYS A 6 28.13 9.28 -15.45
C LYS A 6 26.72 8.81 -15.10
N ARG A 7 26.34 8.97 -13.84
CA ARG A 7 25.00 8.62 -13.36
C ARG A 7 23.91 9.35 -14.14
N ASN A 8 22.89 8.61 -14.56
CA ASN A 8 21.69 9.18 -15.18
C ASN A 8 20.82 9.92 -14.14
N ARG A 9 19.75 10.60 -14.57
CA ARG A 9 18.92 11.42 -13.67
C ARG A 9 18.25 10.60 -12.56
N ILE A 10 17.76 9.39 -12.86
CA ILE A 10 17.08 8.54 -11.87
C ILE A 10 18.07 8.00 -10.83
N GLU A 11 19.27 7.60 -11.23
CA GLU A 11 20.34 7.16 -10.33
C GLU A 11 20.81 8.29 -9.40
N LYS A 12 20.82 9.54 -9.90
CA LYS A 12 21.09 10.71 -9.06
C LYS A 12 20.00 10.92 -8.03
N LEU A 13 18.72 10.79 -8.40
CA LEU A 13 17.61 10.92 -7.47
C LEU A 13 17.64 9.84 -6.39
N GLN A 14 17.84 8.58 -6.78
CA GLN A 14 17.99 7.46 -5.84
C GLN A 14 19.17 7.67 -4.88
N HIS A 15 20.32 8.11 -5.40
CA HIS A 15 21.49 8.40 -4.57
C HIS A 15 21.28 9.59 -3.62
N SER A 16 20.56 10.62 -4.05
CA SER A 16 20.18 11.73 -3.16
C SER A 16 19.18 11.29 -2.10
N TRP A 17 18.22 10.43 -2.45
CA TRP A 17 17.22 9.88 -1.53
C TRP A 17 17.86 9.03 -0.43
N THR A 18 18.80 8.14 -0.79
CA THR A 18 19.50 7.31 0.19
C THR A 18 20.34 8.14 1.15
N LYS A 19 20.88 9.27 0.70
CA LYS A 19 21.65 10.21 1.52
C LYS A 19 20.81 11.20 2.34
N ALA A 20 19.56 11.43 1.97
CA ALA A 20 18.67 12.35 2.67
C ALA A 20 18.33 11.85 4.08
N SER A 21 18.23 12.78 5.03
CA SER A 21 17.74 12.50 6.38
C SER A 21 16.25 12.18 6.38
N ALA A 22 15.72 11.65 7.49
CA ALA A 22 14.29 11.38 7.64
C ALA A 22 13.44 12.64 7.42
N GLN A 23 13.89 13.79 7.95
CA GLN A 23 13.22 15.08 7.78
C GLN A 23 13.23 15.53 6.30
N GLN A 24 14.38 15.44 5.62
CA GLN A 24 14.49 15.85 4.22
C GLN A 24 13.65 14.97 3.29
N ARG A 25 13.54 13.68 3.59
CA ARG A 25 12.63 12.77 2.86
C ARG A 25 11.17 13.17 3.07
N TYR A 26 10.79 13.51 4.31
CA TYR A 26 9.43 13.97 4.63
C TYR A 26 9.08 15.27 3.90
N GLU A 27 9.96 16.27 3.94
CA GLU A 27 9.79 17.54 3.22
C GLU A 27 9.64 17.32 1.70
N PHE A 28 10.42 16.39 1.12
CA PHE A 28 10.30 16.06 -0.29
C PHE A 28 8.96 15.39 -0.64
N LEU A 29 8.44 14.52 0.23
CA LEU A 29 7.13 13.90 0.04
C LEU A 29 5.98 14.92 0.16
N GLN A 30 6.08 15.87 1.10
CA GLN A 30 5.12 16.97 1.20
C GLN A 30 5.14 17.87 -0.04
N TRP A 31 6.33 18.18 -0.55
CA TRP A 31 6.47 18.95 -1.78
C TRP A 31 5.87 18.21 -2.99
N LEU A 32 6.07 16.89 -3.11
CA LEU A 32 5.44 16.08 -4.15
C LEU A 32 3.92 16.11 -4.05
N ALA A 33 3.36 16.02 -2.84
CA ALA A 33 1.92 16.09 -2.62
C ALA A 33 1.30 17.45 -2.99
N THR A 34 2.11 18.52 -2.99
CA THR A 34 1.67 19.90 -3.27
C THR A 34 2.01 20.33 -4.71
N SER A 35 2.81 19.55 -5.45
CA SER A 35 3.33 19.95 -6.75
C SER A 35 2.33 19.69 -7.88
N PRO A 36 1.95 20.73 -8.67
CA PRO A 36 1.01 20.60 -9.78
C PRO A 36 1.63 19.91 -11.01
N ASP A 37 2.95 19.74 -11.09
CA ASP A 37 3.60 18.99 -12.20
C ASP A 37 3.63 17.47 -11.97
N GLY A 38 3.20 17.00 -10.79
CA GLY A 38 2.79 15.59 -10.59
C GLY A 38 1.36 15.33 -11.09
N HIS A 39 0.72 16.36 -11.66
CA HIS A 39 -0.67 16.43 -12.06
C HIS A 39 -0.78 16.40 -13.59
N ASP A 40 -0.24 15.37 -14.23
CA ASP A 40 -0.76 14.92 -15.53
C ASP A 40 -2.18 14.36 -15.29
N GLY A 41 -3.14 15.24 -14.99
CA GLY A 41 -4.59 14.99 -14.90
C GLY A 41 -5.07 13.92 -13.90
N HIS A 42 -4.18 13.24 -13.17
CA HIS A 42 -4.48 12.23 -12.15
C HIS A 42 -3.70 12.61 -10.89
N GLY A 43 -4.10 13.70 -10.24
CA GLY A 43 -3.59 14.05 -8.93
C GLY A 43 -3.69 12.85 -8.01
N ILE A 44 -2.55 12.26 -7.65
CA ILE A 44 -2.50 11.16 -6.70
C ILE A 44 -2.86 11.77 -5.36
N ALA A 45 -4.14 11.69 -4.99
CA ALA A 45 -4.57 11.98 -3.64
C ALA A 45 -3.70 11.15 -2.67
N PRO A 46 -3.43 11.60 -1.44
CA PRO A 46 -2.73 10.78 -0.43
C PRO A 46 -3.34 9.37 -0.31
N THR A 47 -4.66 9.27 -0.49
CA THR A 47 -5.46 8.05 -0.65
C THR A 47 -4.94 7.11 -1.75
N ASP A 48 -4.59 7.68 -2.91
CA ASP A 48 -4.14 6.97 -4.10
C ASP A 48 -2.64 6.54 -3.98
N MET A 49 -1.86 7.20 -3.11
CA MET A 49 -0.52 6.70 -2.73
C MET A 49 -0.60 5.49 -1.79
N VAL A 50 -1.50 5.50 -0.79
CA VAL A 50 -1.70 4.37 0.15
C VAL A 50 -2.30 3.17 -0.58
N ALA A 51 -3.21 3.43 -1.51
CA ALA A 51 -3.78 2.48 -2.45
C ALA A 51 -2.74 1.71 -3.27
N ARG A 52 -1.66 2.37 -3.71
CA ARG A 52 -0.59 1.76 -4.52
C ARG A 52 0.51 1.06 -3.72
N ILE A 53 0.45 1.07 -2.39
CA ILE A 53 1.40 0.29 -1.57
C ILE A 53 1.06 -1.19 -1.79
N PRO A 54 1.99 -1.99 -2.36
CA PRO A 54 1.77 -3.42 -2.57
C PRO A 54 1.33 -4.08 -1.27
N ILE A 55 0.33 -4.97 -1.33
CA ILE A 55 -0.17 -5.59 -0.11
C ILE A 55 0.55 -6.90 0.23
N ALA A 56 1.26 -7.47 -0.74
CA ALA A 56 1.90 -8.77 -0.61
C ALA A 56 3.27 -8.83 -1.29
N SER A 57 4.14 -9.70 -0.77
CA SER A 57 5.31 -10.21 -1.48
C SER A 57 4.98 -11.62 -1.97
N GLY A 58 4.63 -11.73 -3.25
CA GLY A 58 4.10 -12.97 -3.81
C GLY A 58 2.78 -13.36 -3.16
N ARG A 59 2.79 -14.42 -2.34
CA ARG A 59 1.59 -14.98 -1.69
C ARG A 59 1.42 -14.55 -0.23
N TYR A 60 2.37 -13.79 0.30
CA TYR A 60 2.43 -13.45 1.72
C TYR A 60 2.10 -11.98 1.91
N LEU A 61 1.15 -11.68 2.79
CA LEU A 61 0.81 -10.31 3.13
C LEU A 61 2.01 -9.60 3.74
N LEU A 62 2.23 -8.35 3.34
CA LEU A 62 3.20 -7.49 4.00
C LEU A 62 2.67 -7.07 5.38
N PRO A 63 3.54 -6.81 6.37
CA PRO A 63 3.12 -6.35 7.69
C PRO A 63 2.25 -5.09 7.63
N SER A 64 2.56 -4.16 6.72
CA SER A 64 1.76 -2.95 6.49
C SER A 64 0.35 -3.24 5.99
N ALA A 65 0.19 -4.25 5.13
CA ALA A 65 -1.11 -4.67 4.63
C ALA A 65 -1.95 -5.31 5.73
N VAL A 66 -1.36 -6.14 6.58
CA VAL A 66 -2.04 -6.75 7.74
C VAL A 66 -2.64 -5.67 8.63
N LEU A 67 -1.89 -4.60 8.92
CA LEU A 67 -2.39 -3.47 9.71
C LEU A 67 -3.57 -2.76 9.04
N ARG A 68 -3.48 -2.49 7.72
CA ARG A 68 -4.56 -1.85 6.95
C ARG A 68 -5.83 -2.69 6.91
N ILE A 69 -5.69 -4.00 6.65
CA ILE A 69 -6.82 -4.94 6.64
C ILE A 69 -7.49 -4.96 8.01
N ARG A 70 -6.70 -5.08 9.09
CA ARG A 70 -7.23 -5.06 10.47
C ARG A 70 -7.93 -3.75 10.82
N ALA A 71 -7.43 -2.61 10.33
CA ALA A 71 -8.06 -1.31 10.54
C ALA A 71 -9.45 -1.26 9.88
N VAL A 72 -9.57 -1.68 8.62
CA VAL A 72 -10.87 -1.72 7.92
C VAL A 72 -11.81 -2.72 8.59
N MET A 73 -11.31 -3.92 8.94
CA MET A 73 -12.09 -4.92 9.69
C MET A 73 -12.63 -4.37 11.01
N THR A 74 -11.80 -3.65 11.77
CA THR A 74 -12.20 -3.05 13.06
C THR A 74 -13.24 -1.95 12.85
N ALA A 75 -13.01 -1.04 11.90
CA ALA A 75 -13.93 0.06 11.60
C ALA A 75 -15.32 -0.43 11.16
N ARG A 76 -15.38 -1.56 10.45
CA ARG A 76 -16.62 -2.19 9.98
C ARG A 76 -17.13 -3.32 10.87
N SER A 77 -16.44 -3.64 11.96
CA SER A 77 -16.74 -4.78 12.84
C SER A 77 -16.84 -6.12 12.10
N LEU A 78 -15.95 -6.36 11.13
CA LEU A 78 -15.89 -7.58 10.31
C LEU A 78 -14.90 -8.60 10.87
N SER A 79 -15.27 -9.87 10.83
CA SER A 79 -14.38 -11.02 10.99
C SER A 79 -13.65 -11.38 9.69
N ALA A 80 -12.55 -12.14 9.80
CA ALA A 80 -11.80 -12.56 8.62
C ALA A 80 -12.62 -13.47 7.68
N GLU A 81 -13.55 -14.24 8.24
CA GLU A 81 -14.43 -15.11 7.46
C GLU A 81 -15.47 -14.30 6.67
N GLU A 82 -16.02 -13.25 7.28
CA GLU A 82 -16.94 -12.32 6.59
C GLU A 82 -16.24 -11.56 5.48
N VAL A 83 -14.98 -11.14 5.68
CA VAL A 83 -14.17 -10.58 4.58
C VAL A 83 -14.01 -11.60 3.46
N MET A 84 -13.67 -12.85 3.77
CA MET A 84 -13.56 -13.89 2.73
C MET A 84 -14.89 -14.12 1.98
N ALA A 85 -16.03 -14.00 2.66
CA ALA A 85 -17.35 -14.05 2.05
C ALA A 85 -17.63 -12.83 1.15
N GLU A 86 -17.32 -11.61 1.60
CA GLU A 86 -17.42 -10.39 0.78
C GLU A 86 -16.58 -10.49 -0.50
N LEU A 87 -15.43 -11.18 -0.43
CA LEU A 87 -14.55 -11.42 -1.58
C LEU A 87 -14.99 -12.60 -2.46
N GLY A 88 -16.00 -13.38 -2.06
CA GLY A 88 -16.49 -14.54 -2.80
C GLY A 88 -15.66 -15.82 -2.63
N PHE A 89 -14.88 -15.95 -1.56
CA PHE A 89 -14.01 -17.10 -1.26
C PHE A 89 -14.47 -17.88 -0.01
N GLU A 90 -15.74 -18.26 0.05
CA GLU A 90 -16.35 -18.95 1.20
C GLU A 90 -15.78 -20.36 1.46
N GLU A 91 -15.23 -21.00 0.44
CA GLU A 91 -14.57 -22.31 0.54
C GLU A 91 -13.25 -22.23 1.32
N ASP A 92 -12.59 -21.07 1.31
CA ASP A 92 -11.29 -20.82 1.92
C ASP A 92 -11.41 -19.87 3.15
N ARG A 93 -12.54 -19.88 3.86
CA ARG A 93 -12.88 -18.94 4.96
C ARG A 93 -11.77 -18.70 5.99
N LYS A 94 -11.00 -19.73 6.33
CA LYS A 94 -9.94 -19.64 7.35
C LYS A 94 -8.61 -19.09 6.82
N ALA A 95 -8.41 -19.05 5.50
CA ALA A 95 -7.12 -18.68 4.91
C ALA A 95 -6.69 -17.26 5.30
N LEU A 96 -7.62 -16.30 5.30
CA LEU A 96 -7.32 -14.93 5.73
C LEU A 96 -6.98 -14.87 7.22
N SER A 97 -7.68 -15.63 8.07
CA SER A 97 -7.38 -15.69 9.50
C SER A 97 -5.94 -16.13 9.75
N HIS A 98 -5.51 -17.25 9.15
CA HIS A 98 -4.13 -17.74 9.26
C HIS A 98 -3.10 -16.77 8.66
N ALA A 99 -3.43 -16.10 7.54
CA ALA A 99 -2.55 -15.10 6.97
C ALA A 99 -2.35 -13.89 7.90
N LEU A 100 -3.40 -13.48 8.62
CA LEU A 100 -3.36 -12.36 9.55
C LEU A 100 -2.70 -12.69 10.89
N SER A 101 -2.77 -13.95 11.36
CA SER A 101 -2.19 -14.39 12.65
C SER A 101 -0.78 -14.96 12.53
N GLU A 102 -0.55 -15.82 11.53
CA GLU A 102 0.64 -16.66 11.41
C GLU A 102 1.48 -16.31 10.18
N GLY A 103 1.02 -15.39 9.34
CA GLY A 103 1.70 -15.05 8.09
C GLY A 103 1.60 -16.17 7.03
N ALA A 104 0.52 -16.96 7.05
CA ALA A 104 0.28 -18.00 6.07
C ALA A 104 0.14 -17.46 4.63
N SER A 105 0.46 -18.31 3.65
CA SER A 105 0.34 -17.95 2.24
C SER A 105 -1.12 -17.93 1.78
N LEU A 106 -1.49 -16.94 0.99
CA LEU A 106 -2.80 -16.83 0.34
C LEU A 106 -2.75 -17.27 -1.12
N ARG A 107 -3.90 -17.63 -1.69
CA ARG A 107 -4.05 -17.78 -3.14
C ARG A 107 -3.90 -16.40 -3.79
N LEU A 108 -3.26 -16.33 -4.96
CA LEU A 108 -3.04 -15.05 -5.66
C LEU A 108 -4.36 -14.33 -6.01
N ALA A 109 -5.42 -15.09 -6.30
CA ALA A 109 -6.75 -14.52 -6.50
C ALA A 109 -7.31 -13.80 -5.26
N VAL A 110 -7.06 -14.34 -4.06
CA VAL A 110 -7.45 -13.71 -2.79
C VAL A 110 -6.64 -12.45 -2.53
N VAL A 111 -5.33 -12.47 -2.84
CA VAL A 111 -4.48 -11.27 -2.76
C VAL A 111 -5.01 -10.17 -3.68
N ALA A 112 -5.26 -10.47 -4.95
CA ALA A 112 -5.80 -9.49 -5.91
C ALA A 112 -7.18 -8.95 -5.48
N ALA A 113 -8.05 -9.81 -4.93
CA ALA A 113 -9.35 -9.38 -4.42
C ALA A 113 -9.20 -8.47 -3.19
N LEU A 114 -8.28 -8.78 -2.28
CA LEU A 114 -7.97 -7.94 -1.11
C LEU A 114 -7.39 -6.58 -1.51
N GLU A 115 -6.60 -6.49 -2.58
CA GLU A 115 -6.12 -5.21 -3.11
C GLU A 115 -7.31 -4.32 -3.49
N ASN A 116 -8.21 -4.84 -4.31
CA ASN A 116 -9.42 -4.11 -4.74
C ASN A 116 -10.33 -3.76 -3.55
N TRP A 117 -10.47 -4.68 -2.61
CA TRP A 117 -11.25 -4.44 -1.40
C TRP A 117 -10.66 -3.33 -0.55
N LEU A 118 -9.34 -3.29 -0.35
CA LEU A 118 -8.68 -2.20 0.38
C LEU A 118 -8.82 -0.85 -0.35
N LEU A 119 -8.77 -0.85 -1.68
CA LEU A 119 -9.01 0.37 -2.48
C LEU A 119 -10.41 0.93 -2.25
N ALA A 120 -11.43 0.07 -2.26
CA ALA A 120 -12.81 0.46 -2.03
C ALA A 120 -13.06 1.02 -0.62
N HIS A 121 -12.23 0.67 0.36
CA HIS A 121 -12.38 1.05 1.77
C HIS A 121 -11.27 1.97 2.27
N THR A 122 -10.46 2.54 1.37
CA THR A 122 -9.53 3.62 1.74
C THR A 122 -10.35 4.92 1.85
N GLU A 123 -11.08 5.07 2.96
CA GLU A 123 -11.86 6.27 3.24
C GLU A 123 -10.92 7.40 3.71
N PRO A 124 -11.02 8.63 3.16
CA PRO A 124 -10.26 9.78 3.60
C PRO A 124 -10.74 10.22 4.98
N GLU A 125 -9.85 10.79 5.80
CA GLU A 125 -10.25 11.58 6.97
C GLU A 125 -11.41 12.50 6.58
N ARG A 126 -12.56 12.33 7.23
CA ARG A 126 -13.62 13.34 7.23
C ARG A 126 -13.00 14.62 7.78
N ILE A 127 -12.70 15.56 6.89
CA ILE A 127 -12.56 16.96 7.26
C ILE A 127 -13.94 17.41 7.73
N ALA A 128 -14.12 17.48 9.05
CA ALA A 128 -15.30 18.10 9.65
C ALA A 128 -15.16 19.64 9.56
N PRO A 129 -16.27 20.37 9.39
CA PRO A 129 -16.28 21.82 9.14
C PRO A 129 -15.84 22.66 10.33
#